data_AF-A0A4Y2SJC2-F1
#
_entry.id   AF-A0A4Y2SJC2-F1
#
_cell.length_a   1.000
_cell.length_b   1.000
_cell.length_c   1.000
_cell.angle_alpha   90.00
_cell.angle_beta   90.00
_cell.angle_gamma   90.00
#
_symmetry.space_group_name_H-M   'P 1'
#
loop_
_entity.id
_entity.type
_entity.pdbx_description
1 polymer ?
#
loop_
_entity_poly.entity_id
_entity_poly.type
_entity_poly.pdbx_seq_one_letter_code
_entity_poly.pdbx_strand_id
1 'polypeptide(L)'
;CTIGMYGLNCSFFCNCTDNCTCNPVDGECACEESDSSDKTYHSLKKIGIGATFDESESSWDILIILLIACVLLGLLLFISFVLCITKRAKKSRSCLRK
;
A
#
# COMPACT_ATOMS: atom_id res chain seq x y z
N CYS A 1 39.43 0.19 -15.09
CA CYS A 1 39.46 1.64 -15.33
C CYS A 1 40.20 2.33 -14.21
N THR A 2 40.73 3.53 -14.44
CA THR A 2 41.36 4.36 -13.39
C THR A 2 40.33 4.68 -12.30
N ILE A 3 40.79 4.94 -11.08
CA ILE A 3 39.92 5.30 -9.95
C ILE A 3 39.06 6.50 -10.36
N GLY A 4 37.73 6.37 -10.22
CA GLY A 4 36.78 7.40 -10.61
C GLY A 4 36.29 7.34 -12.06
N MET A 5 36.56 6.25 -12.81
CA MET A 5 36.04 6.07 -14.18
C MET A 5 35.41 4.70 -14.40
N TYR A 6 34.40 4.62 -15.28
CA TYR A 6 33.66 3.39 -15.58
C TYR A 6 33.21 3.30 -17.06
N GLY A 7 32.73 2.11 -17.44
CA GLY A 7 32.14 1.83 -18.75
C GLY A 7 33.15 1.47 -19.83
N LEU A 8 32.69 1.36 -21.08
CA LEU A 8 33.50 0.91 -22.20
C LEU A 8 34.66 1.89 -22.46
N ASN A 9 35.89 1.39 -22.48
CA ASN A 9 37.12 2.20 -22.55
C ASN A 9 37.24 3.27 -21.44
N CYS A 10 36.55 3.11 -20.31
CA CYS A 10 36.59 4.06 -19.20
C CYS A 10 36.11 5.47 -19.62
N SER A 11 35.14 5.55 -20.53
CA SER A 11 34.71 6.82 -21.12
C SER A 11 33.87 7.69 -20.17
N PHE A 12 33.46 7.16 -19.01
CA PHE A 12 32.58 7.85 -18.07
C PHE A 12 33.27 8.05 -16.72
N PHE A 13 32.95 9.16 -16.04
CA PHE A 13 33.43 9.44 -14.69
C PHE A 13 32.40 9.00 -13.66
N CYS A 14 32.87 8.33 -12.61
CA CYS A 14 32.06 7.98 -11.46
C CYS A 14 31.74 9.23 -10.64
N ASN A 15 30.50 9.33 -10.15
CA ASN A 15 30.06 10.40 -9.27
C ASN A 15 29.72 9.84 -7.88
N CYS A 16 30.72 9.25 -7.23
CA CYS A 16 30.60 8.67 -5.90
C CYS A 16 31.16 9.64 -4.85
N THR A 17 30.61 9.60 -3.64
CA THR A 17 31.16 10.31 -2.47
C THR A 17 32.56 9.77 -2.13
N ASP A 18 33.42 10.58 -1.52
CA ASP A 18 34.83 10.27 -1.23
C ASP A 18 35.07 8.93 -0.48
N ASN A 19 34.07 8.43 0.24
CA ASN A 19 34.15 7.19 1.03
C ASN A 19 33.52 5.96 0.34
N CYS A 20 33.41 6.00 -0.99
CA CYS A 20 32.76 4.97 -1.79
C CYS A 20 33.66 4.52 -2.94
N THR A 21 33.66 3.21 -3.20
CA THR A 21 34.39 2.60 -4.30
C THR A 21 33.50 2.49 -5.52
N CYS A 22 33.95 3.01 -6.67
CA CYS A 22 33.21 2.89 -7.93
C CYS A 22 33.52 1.58 -8.66
N ASN A 23 32.49 0.88 -9.13
CA ASN A 23 32.62 -0.28 -9.99
C ASN A 23 33.00 0.16 -11.42
N PRO A 24 34.13 -0.33 -11.97
CA PRO A 24 34.60 0.08 -13.29
C PRO A 24 33.75 -0.43 -14.47
N VAL A 25 32.82 -1.37 -14.25
CA VAL A 25 31.99 -1.97 -15.31
C VAL A 25 30.75 -1.13 -15.60
N ASP A 26 29.99 -0.80 -14.56
CA ASP A 26 28.67 -0.17 -14.63
C ASP A 26 28.61 1.22 -13.95
N GLY A 27 29.62 1.57 -13.15
CA GLY A 27 29.70 2.84 -12.45
C GLY A 27 28.99 2.85 -11.09
N GLU A 28 28.60 1.69 -10.56
CA GLU A 28 27.93 1.62 -9.26
C GLU A 28 28.87 1.98 -8.10
N CYS A 29 28.37 2.73 -7.13
CA CYS A 29 29.12 3.14 -5.95
C CYS A 29 28.89 2.16 -4.79
N ALA A 30 29.92 1.45 -4.37
CA ALA A 30 29.95 0.64 -3.15
C ALA A 30 30.57 1.45 -2.01
N CYS A 31 29.73 2.01 -1.14
CA CYS A 31 30.17 2.74 0.04
C CYS A 31 30.43 1.77 1.20
N GLU A 32 31.51 1.98 1.96
CA GLU A 32 31.77 1.30 3.24
C GLU A 32 30.86 1.88 4.33
N GLU A 33 29.56 1.76 4.13
CA GLU A 33 28.57 1.95 5.17
C GLU A 33 28.36 0.57 5.80
N SER A 34 28.89 0.44 7.01
CA SER A 34 28.71 -0.72 7.88
C SER A 34 27.25 -0.85 8.28
N ASP A 35 26.38 -1.29 7.38
CA ASP A 35 25.30 -2.21 7.71
C ASP A 35 24.75 -2.88 6.44
N SER A 36 25.05 -4.17 6.31
CA SER A 36 24.56 -5.05 5.28
C SER A 36 23.12 -5.45 5.60
N SER A 37 22.15 -4.59 5.35
CA SER A 37 20.74 -4.97 5.21
C SER A 37 20.00 -3.94 4.39
N ASP A 38 19.46 -4.41 3.28
CA ASP A 38 18.51 -3.73 2.40
C ASP A 38 19.07 -2.81 1.29
N LYS A 39 19.63 -3.42 0.23
CA LYS A 39 19.71 -2.80 -1.12
C LYS A 39 18.75 -3.45 -2.12
N THR A 40 18.06 -4.52 -1.73
CA THR A 40 17.12 -5.27 -2.58
C THR A 40 15.71 -4.66 -2.57
N TYR A 41 15.27 -4.00 -1.50
CA TYR A 41 13.91 -3.49 -1.42
C TYR A 41 13.75 -2.15 -2.16
N HIS A 42 14.82 -1.34 -2.27
CA HIS A 42 14.74 -0.05 -2.96
C HIS A 42 14.61 -0.17 -4.49
N SER A 43 15.13 -1.24 -5.10
CA SER A 43 14.98 -1.49 -6.54
C SER A 43 13.64 -2.14 -6.90
N LEU A 44 13.03 -2.93 -6.01
CA LEU A 44 11.69 -3.48 -6.22
C LEU A 44 10.58 -2.41 -6.09
N LYS A 45 10.81 -1.37 -5.28
CA LYS A 45 9.91 -0.23 -5.13
C LYS A 45 9.81 0.65 -6.39
N LYS A 46 10.82 0.61 -7.28
CA LYS A 46 10.89 1.43 -8.50
C LYS A 46 10.16 0.85 -9.72
N ILE A 47 9.83 -0.43 -9.74
CA ILE A 47 9.25 -1.08 -10.94
C ILE A 47 7.75 -0.76 -11.06
N GLY A 48 7.15 0.01 -10.13
CA GLY A 48 5.74 0.40 -10.20
C GLY A 48 4.77 -0.78 -10.15
N ILE A 49 5.29 -1.99 -9.93
CA ILE A 49 4.53 -3.17 -9.53
C ILE A 49 4.28 -2.98 -8.03
N GLY A 50 3.37 -2.07 -7.71
CA GLY A 50 2.88 -1.84 -6.34
C GLY A 50 2.08 -3.04 -5.85
N ALA A 51 2.73 -4.19 -5.73
CA ALA A 51 2.13 -5.43 -5.25
C ALA A 51 3.20 -6.35 -4.65
N THR A 52 3.99 -5.84 -3.71
CA THR A 52 4.30 -6.63 -2.51
C THR A 52 3.90 -5.78 -1.33
N PHE A 53 2.78 -6.21 -0.76
CA PHE A 53 2.30 -5.96 0.58
C PHE A 53 3.52 -5.90 1.52
N ASP A 54 3.82 -4.72 2.07
CA ASP A 54 4.58 -4.63 3.31
C ASP A 54 3.86 -5.54 4.31
N GLU A 55 4.47 -6.69 4.63
CA GLU A 55 3.96 -7.60 5.63
C GLU A 55 4.28 -7.03 7.02
N SER A 56 3.61 -5.93 7.41
CA SER A 56 3.29 -5.54 8.79
C SER A 56 2.58 -4.18 8.88
N GLU A 57 1.26 -4.18 8.69
CA GLU A 57 0.22 -3.44 9.45
C GLU A 57 -1.12 -3.37 8.68
N SER A 58 -1.75 -4.51 8.40
CA SER A 58 -3.16 -4.53 7.89
C SER A 58 -4.06 -5.54 8.61
N SER A 59 -3.67 -6.02 9.79
CA SER A 59 -4.50 -6.99 10.54
C SER A 59 -5.74 -6.36 11.20
N TRP A 60 -5.82 -5.02 11.31
CA TRP A 60 -6.96 -4.30 11.86
C TRP A 60 -7.95 -3.82 10.81
N ASP A 61 -7.52 -3.57 9.56
CA ASP A 61 -8.39 -3.01 8.51
C ASP A 61 -9.49 -3.99 8.10
N ILE A 62 -9.17 -5.28 7.98
CA ILE A 62 -10.15 -6.32 7.65
C ILE A 62 -11.22 -6.43 8.75
N LEU A 63 -10.82 -6.33 10.02
CA LEU A 63 -11.75 -6.34 11.16
C LEU A 63 -12.62 -5.08 11.18
N ILE A 64 -12.04 -3.91 10.91
CA ILE A 64 -12.78 -2.63 10.83
C ILE A 64 -13.81 -2.68 9.68
N ILE A 65 -13.43 -3.14 8.50
CA ILE A 65 -14.34 -3.28 7.35
C ILE A 65 -15.49 -4.24 7.68
N LEU A 66 -15.19 -5.37 8.31
CA LEU A 66 -16.21 -6.35 8.70
C LEU A 66 -17.16 -5.79 9.77
N LEU A 67 -16.65 -5.03 10.74
CA LEU A 67 -17.47 -4.34 11.74
C LEU A 67 -18.40 -3.30 11.10
N ILE A 68 -17.87 -2.47 10.18
CA ILE A 68 -18.67 -1.47 9.46
C ILE A 68 -19.77 -2.15 8.64
N ALA A 69 -19.44 -3.22 7.91
CA ALA A 69 -20.41 -3.98 7.12
C ALA A 69 -21.52 -4.57 8.00
N CYS A 70 -21.19 -5.16 9.16
CA CYS A 70 -22.17 -5.68 10.11
C CYS A 70 -23.11 -4.59 10.64
N VAL A 71 -22.58 -3.42 10.99
CA VAL A 71 -23.38 -2.27 11.47
C VAL A 71 -24.34 -1.79 10.39
N LEU A 72 -23.86 -1.64 9.14
CA LEU A 72 -24.70 -1.21 8.02
C LEU A 72 -25.82 -2.20 7.73
N LEU A 73 -25.54 -3.51 7.73
CA LEU A 73 -26.56 -4.54 7.56
C LEU A 73 -27.61 -4.50 8.69
N GLY A 74 -27.16 -4.35 9.94
CA GLY A 74 -28.06 -4.21 11.09
C GLY A 74 -28.96 -2.98 10.99
N LEU A 75 -28.40 -1.83 10.62
CA LEU A 75 -29.17 -0.60 10.41
C LEU A 75 -30.18 -0.74 9.26
N LEU A 76 -29.80 -1.37 8.14
CA LEU A 76 -30.71 -1.60 7.02
C LEU A 76 -31.87 -2.53 7.41
N LEU A 77 -31.60 -3.60 8.16
CA LEU A 77 -32.63 -4.49 8.68
C LEU A 77 -33.54 -3.76 9.67
N PHE A 78 -32.98 -2.96 10.56
CA PHE A 78 -33.74 -2.17 11.53
C PHE A 78 -34.63 -1.14 10.83
N ILE A 79 -34.09 -0.38 9.89
CA ILE A 79 -34.85 0.59 9.08
C ILE A 79 -35.94 -0.14 8.30
N SER A 80 -35.64 -1.28 7.66
CA SER A 80 -36.64 -2.08 6.95
C SER A 80 -37.75 -2.58 7.88
N PHE A 81 -37.41 -3.04 9.08
CA PHE A 81 -38.37 -3.49 10.08
C PHE A 81 -39.26 -2.34 10.56
N VAL A 82 -38.69 -1.18 10.90
CA VAL A 82 -39.43 0.03 11.29
C VAL A 82 -40.29 0.54 10.13
N LEU A 83 -39.77 0.56 8.90
CA LEU A 83 -40.55 0.89 7.71
C LEU A 83 -41.68 -0.12 7.49
N CYS A 84 -41.45 -1.41 7.76
CA CYS A 84 -42.49 -2.43 7.65
C CYS A 84 -43.56 -2.22 8.71
N ILE A 85 -43.20 -1.93 9.96
CA ILE A 85 -44.15 -1.62 11.04
C ILE A 85 -44.92 -0.35 10.74
N THR A 86 -44.22 0.74 10.38
CA THR A 86 -44.85 2.03 10.08
C THR A 86 -45.69 1.96 8.81
N LYS A 87 -45.27 1.19 7.78
CA LYS A 87 -46.09 0.88 6.61
C LYS A 87 -47.27 0.00 6.96
N ARG A 88 -47.15 -1.00 7.86
CA ARG A 88 -48.28 -1.81 8.36
C ARG A 88 -49.26 -0.94 9.14
N ALA A 89 -48.77 -0.05 9.98
CA ALA A 89 -49.59 0.93 10.70
C ALA A 89 -50.27 1.92 9.74
N LYS A 90 -49.55 2.40 8.72
CA LYS A 90 -50.10 3.29 7.68
C LYS A 90 -51.13 2.56 6.81
N LYS A 91 -50.88 1.29 6.45
CA LYS A 91 -51.81 0.41 5.71
C LYS A 91 -53.09 0.16 6.50
N SER A 92 -52.99 -0.07 7.81
CA SER A 92 -54.17 -0.20 8.69
C SER A 92 -54.98 1.10 8.78
N ARG A 93 -54.32 2.27 8.87
CA ARG A 93 -55.01 3.57 8.83
C ARG A 93 -55.65 3.90 7.48
N SER A 94 -55.12 3.38 6.36
CA SER A 94 -55.73 3.55 5.03
C SER A 94 -57.01 2.75 4.82
N CYS A 95 -57.24 1.67 5.58
CA CYS A 95 -58.51 0.93 5.59
C CYS A 95 -59.57 1.53 6.52
N LEU A 96 -59.17 2.31 7.53
CA LEU A 96 -60.08 3.01 8.44
C LEU A 96 -60.60 4.36 7.88
N ARG A 97 -60.12 4.76 6.70
CA ARG A 97 -60.42 6.05 6.06
C ARG A 97 -61.12 5.90 4.69
N LYS A 98 -61.61 4.71 4.38
CA LYS A 98 -62.52 4.37 3.26
C LYS A 98 -63.76 3.74 3.85
#